data_AF-A0A932VWY4-F1
#
_entry.id   AF-A0A932VWY4-F1
#
_cell.length_a   1.000
_cell.length_b   1.000
_cell.length_c   1.000
_cell.angle_alpha   90.00
_cell.angle_beta   90.00
_cell.angle_gamma   90.00
#
_symmetry.space_group_name_H-M   'P 1'
#
loop_
_entity.id
_entity.type
_entity.pdbx_description
1 polymer ?
#
loop_
_entity_poly.entity_id
_entity_poly.type
_entity_poly.pdbx_seq_one_letter_code
_entity_poly.pdbx_strand_id
1 'polypeptide(L)' 'MAKHADDPASVKPEKLDTAVLCVRCHEANAAKPKGFPQVASADHSTGLACDTCHQPHSPAITAGGAK' A
#
# COMPACT_ATOMS: atom_id res chain seq x y z
N MET A 1 13.68 22.07 5.05
CA MET A 1 13.65 20.76 5.72
C MET A 1 12.19 20.41 6.01
N ALA A 2 11.79 19.15 5.96
CA ALA A 2 10.44 18.77 6.40
C ALA A 2 10.36 18.97 7.92
N LYS A 3 9.40 19.76 8.42
CA LYS A 3 9.31 20.16 9.85
C LYS A 3 9.34 18.98 10.83
N HIS A 4 8.85 17.80 10.41
CA HIS A 4 8.94 16.56 11.19
C HIS A 4 10.38 16.11 11.48
N ALA A 5 11.33 16.34 10.56
CA ALA A 5 12.72 15.96 10.78
C ALA A 5 13.42 16.84 11.83
N ASP A 6 13.02 18.12 11.94
CA ASP A 6 13.58 19.07 12.89
C ASP A 6 12.93 18.95 14.28
N ASP A 7 11.65 18.60 14.34
CA ASP A 7 10.89 18.38 15.58
C ASP A 7 9.91 17.19 15.44
N PRO A 8 10.41 15.95 15.60
CA PRO A 8 9.59 14.75 15.43
C PRO A 8 8.54 14.55 16.53
N ALA A 9 8.69 15.21 17.67
CA ALA A 9 7.76 15.11 18.78
C ALA A 9 6.52 16.00 18.59
N SER A 10 6.70 17.20 18.01
CA SER A 10 5.60 18.15 17.79
C SER A 10 4.84 17.90 16.48
N VAL A 11 5.44 17.21 15.51
CA VAL A 11 4.82 16.94 14.22
C VAL A 11 4.72 15.43 14.01
N LYS A 12 3.53 14.87 14.26
CA LYS A 12 3.19 13.48 13.95
C LYS A 12 2.48 13.42 12.60
N PRO A 13 3.08 12.81 11.55
CA PRO A 13 2.38 12.60 10.29
C PRO A 13 1.17 11.69 10.49
N GLU A 14 0.07 12.03 9.84
CA GLU A 14 -1.07 11.13 9.76
C GLU A 14 -0.73 9.92 8.89
N LYS A 15 -1.38 8.80 9.19
CA LYS A 15 -1.28 7.62 8.34
C LYS A 15 -1.98 7.94 7.01
N LEU A 16 -1.27 7.72 5.91
CA LEU A 16 -1.82 7.92 4.57
C LEU A 16 -2.97 6.93 4.32
N ASP A 17 -3.96 7.39 3.54
CA ASP A 17 -5.03 6.53 3.05
C ASP A 17 -4.45 5.45 2.11
N THR A 18 -4.53 4.20 2.55
CA THR A 18 -3.95 3.05 1.84
C THR A 18 -4.77 2.66 0.62
N ALA A 19 -6.09 2.88 0.61
CA ALA A 19 -6.94 2.67 -0.56
C ALA A 19 -6.53 3.61 -1.72
N VAL A 20 -6.04 4.80 -1.40
CA VAL A 20 -5.55 5.77 -2.39
C VAL A 20 -4.07 5.58 -2.72
N LEU A 21 -3.21 5.36 -1.71
CA LEU A 21 -1.76 5.31 -1.92
C LEU A 21 -1.33 4.06 -2.67
N CYS A 22 -1.84 2.89 -2.29
CA CYS A 22 -1.35 1.61 -2.80
C CYS A 22 -1.68 1.45 -4.29
N VAL A 23 -2.89 1.83 -4.71
CA VAL A 23 -3.36 1.69 -6.10
C VAL A 23 -2.59 2.56 -7.10
N ARG A 24 -1.96 3.66 -6.65
CA ARG A 24 -1.07 4.46 -7.52
C ARG A 24 0.01 3.60 -8.19
N CYS A 25 0.50 2.61 -7.45
CA CYS A 25 1.54 1.71 -7.94
C CYS A 25 0.99 0.32 -8.26
N HIS A 26 0.00 -0.19 -7.53
CA HIS A 26 -0.43 -1.59 -7.64
C HIS A 26 -1.68 -1.82 -8.50
N GLU A 27 -2.33 -0.78 -9.01
CA GLU A 27 -3.45 -0.97 -9.94
C GLU A 27 -2.99 -1.64 -11.25
N ALA A 28 -3.87 -2.46 -11.82
CA ALA A 28 -3.69 -3.06 -13.13
C ALA A 28 -3.45 -1.97 -14.20
N ASN A 29 -2.34 -2.08 -14.91
CA ASN A 29 -1.91 -1.12 -15.92
C ASN A 29 -0.97 -1.82 -16.90
N ALA A 30 -1.28 -1.74 -18.20
CA ALA A 30 -0.53 -2.39 -19.27
C ALA A 30 0.92 -1.89 -19.41
N ALA A 31 1.24 -0.70 -18.89
CA ALA A 31 2.59 -0.14 -18.92
C ALA A 31 3.52 -0.73 -17.85
N LYS A 32 3.01 -1.49 -16.87
CA LYS A 32 3.83 -2.06 -15.79
C LYS A 32 4.44 -3.41 -16.20
N PRO A 33 5.63 -3.77 -15.67
CA PRO A 33 6.28 -5.04 -15.98
C PRO A 33 5.46 -6.25 -15.50
N LYS A 34 5.47 -7.35 -16.27
CA LYS A 34 4.71 -8.59 -15.96
C LYS A 34 4.99 -9.17 -14.56
N GLY A 35 6.18 -8.96 -14.01
CA GLY A 35 6.57 -9.48 -12.69
C GLY A 35 6.24 -8.54 -11.52
N PHE A 36 5.74 -7.34 -11.78
CA PHE A 36 5.36 -6.41 -10.72
C PHE A 36 3.99 -6.84 -10.14
N PRO A 37 3.81 -6.90 -8.81
CA PRO A 37 2.51 -7.23 -8.23
C PRO A 37 1.47 -6.17 -8.63
N GLN A 38 0.46 -6.60 -9.37
CA GLN A 38 -0.64 -5.76 -9.82
C GLN A 38 -1.97 -6.42 -9.47
N VAL A 39 -2.99 -5.59 -9.27
CA VAL A 39 -4.34 -6.03 -8.91
C VAL A 39 -5.39 -5.08 -9.50
N ALA A 40 -6.57 -5.61 -9.84
CA ALA A 40 -7.74 -4.80 -10.08
C ALA A 40 -8.38 -4.46 -8.72
N SER A 41 -8.16 -3.26 -8.20
CA SER A 41 -8.52 -2.93 -6.82
C SER A 41 -10.03 -2.99 -6.54
N ALA A 42 -10.85 -2.63 -7.54
CA ALA A 42 -12.31 -2.67 -7.47
C ALA A 42 -12.84 -4.10 -7.20
N ASP A 43 -12.19 -5.11 -7.77
CA ASP A 43 -12.63 -6.51 -7.66
C ASP A 43 -11.99 -7.23 -6.46
N HIS A 44 -10.75 -6.86 -6.10
CA HIS A 44 -9.99 -7.55 -5.07
C HIS A 44 -10.30 -7.07 -3.65
N SER A 45 -10.40 -5.76 -3.45
CA SER A 45 -10.47 -5.18 -2.10
C SER A 45 -11.86 -5.22 -1.48
N THR A 46 -12.90 -5.47 -2.30
CA THR A 46 -14.32 -5.35 -1.92
C THR A 46 -14.67 -4.04 -1.19
N GLY A 47 -13.91 -2.97 -1.48
CA GLY A 47 -14.07 -1.65 -0.85
C GLY A 47 -13.31 -1.46 0.47
N LEU A 48 -12.58 -2.47 0.95
CA LEU A 48 -11.73 -2.36 2.14
C LEU A 48 -10.40 -1.67 1.82
N ALA A 49 -9.88 -0.95 2.80
CA ALA A 49 -8.54 -0.38 2.73
C ALA A 49 -7.48 -1.49 2.64
N CYS A 50 -6.43 -1.29 1.84
CA CYS A 50 -5.47 -2.34 1.49
C CYS A 50 -4.76 -2.94 2.71
N ASP A 51 -4.57 -2.13 3.75
CA ASP A 51 -3.91 -2.51 5.00
C ASP A 51 -4.80 -3.25 6.00
N THR A 52 -6.07 -3.46 5.67
CA THR A 52 -6.94 -4.39 6.40
C THR A 52 -6.40 -5.83 6.31
N CYS A 53 -5.80 -6.18 5.17
CA CYS A 53 -5.22 -7.50 4.91
C CYS A 53 -3.69 -7.44 4.72
N HIS A 54 -3.16 -6.40 4.07
CA HIS A 54 -1.73 -6.27 3.73
C HIS A 54 -1.00 -5.32 4.67
N GLN A 55 -0.16 -5.82 5.57
CA GLN A 55 0.61 -4.96 6.48
C GLN A 55 1.59 -4.06 5.68
N PRO A 56 1.55 -2.72 5.73
CA PRO A 56 2.39 -1.85 4.90
C PRO A 56 3.93 -2.05 4.97
N HIS A 57 4.46 -2.63 6.06
CA HIS A 57 5.89 -2.98 6.23
C HIS A 57 6.18 -4.48 6.04
N SER A 58 5.15 -5.27 5.75
CA SER A 58 5.22 -6.68 5.39
C SER A 58 3.98 -7.03 4.54
N PRO A 59 3.86 -6.48 3.32
CA PRO A 59 2.59 -6.50 2.60
C PRO A 59 2.19 -7.89 2.10
N ALA A 60 3.14 -8.83 2.04
CA ALA A 60 2.83 -10.21 1.70
C ALA A 60 1.99 -10.86 2.80
N ILE A 61 0.87 -11.46 2.44
CA ILE A 61 0.02 -12.22 3.37
C ILE A 61 0.63 -13.62 3.50
N THR A 62 1.36 -13.87 4.59
CA THR A 62 1.93 -15.19 4.86
C THR A 62 0.91 -16.06 5.59
N ALA A 63 0.09 -16.80 4.84
CA ALA A 63 -0.45 -18.08 5.28
C ALA A 63 -0.42 -19.03 4.07
N GLY A 64 0.66 -19.81 3.90
CA GLY A 64 0.69 -20.96 2.99
C GLY A 64 0.78 -20.67 1.48
N GLY A 65 1.74 -19.86 1.04
CA GLY A 65 1.95 -19.65 -0.40
C GLY A 65 3.30 -19.03 -0.72
N ALA A 66 4.38 -19.76 -0.44
CA ALA A 66 5.62 -19.53 -1.15
C ALA A 66 5.39 -19.75 -2.66
N LYS A 67 6.15 -19.02 -3.44
CA LYS A 67 6.21 -19.05 -4.91
C LYS A 67 6.20 -20.46 -5.50
#